data_AF-A0A7G8GY05-F1
#
_entry.id   AF-A0A7G8GY05-F1
#
_cell.length_a   1.000
_cell.length_b   1.000
_cell.length_c   1.000
_cell.angle_alpha   90.00
_cell.angle_beta   90.00
_cell.angle_gamma   90.00
#
_symmetry.space_group_name_H-M   'P 1'
#
loop_
_entity.id
_entity.type
_entity.pdbx_description
1 polymer ?
#
loop_
_entity_poly.entity_id
_entity_poly.type
_entity_poly.pdbx_seq_one_letter_code
_entity_poly.pdbx_strand_id
1 'polypeptide(L)'
;MTSTATTRRTIQLPIDDGVVGLRGLSPQRHRFELEYALERGSTSNSVLFEAGDGAPAVLVHPPGVAYSAAFLPVLAEALPSSDAPLLVVVGHVNPNRVALLRDLAEAYAGLELVVSNPGAKLIEELWSQRKPAPPGEANEQPPLPELPPLRVIRQEQTLRLSHQRSLMLLPAPTPRWPGGLLAFEESLGLLMSDKFFSAHLCTDSWAESNRSSTEEERRHFYDCLMAPMARQVDALVERLEELDIRTIAPGHGPAIEASWRSLLNDYRRWGEGQQNASLTVALLFASAYGNTAAIADALARGVSRTGIRVNSLNCEFTPADELVSTIQQANAVLIGSPTLGGHAPTPIVSALGTLLAEGDRSKPVGVFGSFGWSGEAVDLLETKLRDGGFSFGFEPIRVKFSPDAARVKELEETGTRFARQLLQSQKRAQRRSAGGLSESRSDPAVLALGRVIGSLCVLTTRKADLSGAMVASWVSQASFNPPGITVAVAKDRAVEALLHKGDRFALNVLAEGRETALMKQFLQPFEPGADRFAGLELDTSPAEQPLLPDALAWLDGKVSQRMECGDHWLIYAEVDHGGVLDAEGSTAVHQRRSGANY
;
A
#
# COMPACT_ATOMS: atom_id res chain seq x y z
N MET A 1 -11.17 -8.51 29.25
CA MET A 1 -11.63 -9.61 28.37
C MET A 1 -10.43 -10.13 27.62
N THR A 2 -10.12 -11.41 27.80
CA THR A 2 -8.93 -12.11 27.32
C THR A 2 -8.89 -12.14 25.79
N SER A 3 -7.93 -11.41 25.21
CA SER A 3 -7.61 -11.41 23.79
C SER A 3 -7.22 -12.83 23.36
N THR A 4 -8.06 -13.46 22.53
CA THR A 4 -7.74 -14.70 21.83
C THR A 4 -6.67 -14.38 20.78
N ALA A 5 -5.40 -14.39 21.19
CA ALA A 5 -4.28 -14.30 20.28
C ALA A 5 -4.24 -15.56 19.41
N THR A 6 -4.77 -15.51 18.18
CA THR A 6 -4.52 -16.55 17.19
C THR A 6 -3.02 -16.60 16.91
N THR A 7 -2.41 -17.74 17.24
CA THR A 7 -0.97 -17.94 17.21
C THR A 7 -0.48 -18.04 15.77
N ARG A 8 0.55 -17.26 15.40
CA ARG A 8 1.25 -17.46 14.12
C ARG A 8 1.82 -18.88 14.10
N ARG A 9 1.78 -19.52 12.94
CA ARG A 9 2.35 -20.87 12.71
C ARG A 9 3.23 -20.86 11.47
N THR A 10 4.25 -21.70 11.42
CA THR A 10 5.03 -21.93 10.19
C THR A 10 4.72 -23.32 9.67
N ILE A 11 4.50 -23.45 8.38
CA ILE A 11 4.30 -24.74 7.70
C ILE A 11 5.44 -24.98 6.71
N GLN A 12 5.73 -26.25 6.46
CA GLN A 12 6.63 -26.69 5.40
C GLN A 12 5.83 -27.03 4.13
N LEU A 13 6.29 -26.59 2.98
CA LEU A 13 5.68 -26.81 1.67
C LEU A 13 6.77 -27.43 0.76
N PRO A 14 6.72 -28.73 0.45
CA PRO A 14 7.71 -29.33 -0.45
C PRO A 14 7.59 -28.69 -1.84
N ILE A 15 8.72 -28.22 -2.39
CA ILE A 15 8.77 -27.58 -3.72
C ILE A 15 9.41 -28.54 -4.72
N ASP A 16 10.60 -29.05 -4.40
CA ASP A 16 11.35 -29.99 -5.23
C ASP A 16 12.34 -30.77 -4.33
N ASP A 17 13.13 -31.69 -4.89
CA ASP A 17 14.07 -32.49 -4.10
C ASP A 17 15.15 -31.61 -3.46
N GLY A 18 15.29 -31.63 -2.14
CA GLY A 18 16.18 -30.71 -1.41
C GLY A 18 15.77 -29.23 -1.45
N VAL A 19 14.51 -28.91 -1.83
CA VAL A 19 13.96 -27.54 -1.81
C VAL A 19 12.62 -27.52 -1.07
N VAL A 20 12.58 -26.78 0.04
CA VAL A 20 11.38 -26.65 0.88
C VAL A 20 11.00 -25.19 1.09
N GLY A 21 9.71 -24.89 0.89
CA GLY A 21 9.12 -23.61 1.26
C GLY A 21 8.78 -23.60 2.75
N LEU A 22 9.19 -22.55 3.46
CA LEU A 22 8.82 -22.30 4.85
C LEU A 22 7.87 -21.11 4.88
N ARG A 23 6.60 -21.36 5.20
CA ARG A 23 5.56 -20.33 5.17
C ARG A 23 5.05 -20.02 6.57
N GLY A 24 5.36 -18.83 7.06
CA GLY A 24 4.73 -18.25 8.25
C GLY A 24 3.32 -17.76 7.94
N LEU A 25 2.32 -18.26 8.65
CA LEU A 25 0.91 -17.90 8.53
C LEU A 25 0.51 -16.94 9.64
N SER A 26 -0.13 -15.83 9.28
CA SER A 26 -0.71 -14.85 10.20
C SER A 26 -2.15 -14.55 9.77
N PRO A 27 -3.14 -15.34 10.26
CA PRO A 27 -4.55 -15.17 9.87
C PRO A 27 -5.10 -13.79 10.21
N GLN A 28 -4.64 -13.22 11.32
CA GLN A 28 -4.96 -11.86 11.74
C GLN A 28 -3.67 -11.05 11.71
N ARG A 29 -3.70 -9.87 11.11
CA ARG A 29 -2.56 -8.96 11.07
C ARG A 29 -2.99 -7.58 11.54
N HIS A 30 -2.67 -7.28 12.80
CA HIS A 30 -3.03 -6.02 13.47
C HIS A 30 -2.02 -4.89 13.28
N ARG A 31 -1.16 -4.98 12.24
CA ARG A 31 -0.24 -3.86 11.97
C ARG A 31 -1.03 -2.83 11.19
N PHE A 32 -1.13 -1.62 11.74
CA PHE A 32 -1.85 -0.49 11.13
C PHE A 32 -1.04 0.10 9.97
N GLU A 33 -0.84 -0.68 8.92
CA GLU A 33 -0.22 -0.25 7.67
C GLU A 33 -1.24 -0.44 6.54
N LEU A 34 -1.25 0.50 5.61
CA LEU A 34 -2.20 0.59 4.49
C LEU A 34 -2.34 -0.73 3.70
N GLU A 35 -1.23 -1.44 3.51
CA GLU A 35 -1.17 -2.71 2.77
C GLU A 35 -2.01 -3.83 3.41
N TYR A 36 -2.34 -3.76 4.71
CA TYR A 36 -3.15 -4.76 5.42
C TYR A 36 -4.65 -4.45 5.48
N ALA A 37 -5.11 -3.36 4.88
CA ALA A 37 -6.49 -2.87 5.01
C ALA A 37 -7.59 -3.85 4.55
N LEU A 38 -7.25 -4.86 3.73
CA LEU A 38 -8.19 -5.90 3.31
C LEU A 38 -8.51 -6.92 4.43
N GLU A 39 -7.72 -6.95 5.51
CA GLU A 39 -7.91 -7.83 6.68
C GLU A 39 -7.97 -9.33 6.36
N ARG A 40 -7.36 -9.76 5.24
CA ARG A 40 -7.30 -11.18 4.81
C ARG A 40 -6.12 -11.97 5.41
N GLY A 41 -5.52 -11.42 6.47
CA GLY A 41 -4.26 -11.92 7.02
C GLY A 41 -3.10 -11.78 6.04
N SER A 42 -2.00 -12.47 6.32
CA SER A 42 -0.82 -12.49 5.44
C SER A 42 0.00 -13.74 5.68
N THR A 43 0.87 -14.06 4.73
CA THR A 43 1.96 -15.01 4.95
C THR A 43 3.31 -14.28 5.04
N SER A 44 4.36 -14.97 5.46
CA SER A 44 5.76 -14.64 5.17
C SER A 44 6.42 -15.89 4.61
N ASN A 45 6.87 -15.82 3.37
CA ASN A 45 7.38 -16.97 2.64
C ASN A 45 8.90 -16.91 2.61
N SER A 46 9.52 -18.05 2.88
CA SER A 46 10.95 -18.29 2.72
C SER A 46 11.15 -19.59 1.95
N VAL A 47 12.29 -19.73 1.28
CA VAL A 47 12.66 -20.97 0.59
C VAL A 47 14.00 -21.43 1.14
N LEU A 48 14.09 -22.71 1.53
CA LEU A 48 15.30 -23.34 2.01
C LEU A 48 15.78 -24.35 0.96
N PHE A 49 17.01 -24.16 0.50
CA PHE A 49 17.76 -25.12 -0.29
C PHE A 49 18.70 -25.88 0.65
N GLU A 50 18.69 -27.20 0.58
CA GLU A 50 19.52 -28.04 1.44
C GLU A 50 21.01 -27.95 1.10
N ALA A 51 21.86 -28.26 2.08
CA ALA A 51 23.29 -28.44 1.86
C ALA A 51 23.55 -29.74 1.10
N GLY A 52 24.57 -29.77 0.25
CA GLY A 52 24.92 -30.93 -0.57
C GLY A 52 25.95 -30.58 -1.63
N ASP A 53 26.64 -31.58 -2.18
CA ASP A 53 27.64 -31.40 -3.24
C ASP A 53 28.75 -30.37 -2.94
N GLY A 54 29.08 -30.18 -1.65
CA GLY A 54 30.03 -29.18 -1.17
C GLY A 54 29.48 -27.75 -1.12
N ALA A 55 28.20 -27.54 -1.42
CA ALA A 55 27.49 -26.28 -1.23
C ALA A 55 26.80 -26.21 0.14
N PRO A 56 26.79 -25.04 0.80
CA PRO A 56 26.08 -24.83 2.07
C PRO A 56 24.56 -24.80 1.86
N ALA A 57 23.80 -24.94 2.95
CA ALA A 57 22.36 -24.68 2.92
C ALA A 57 22.11 -23.18 2.63
N VAL A 58 21.05 -22.87 1.90
CA VAL A 58 20.69 -21.48 1.55
C VAL A 58 19.24 -21.20 1.93
N LEU A 59 19.04 -20.28 2.87
CA LEU A 59 17.73 -19.78 3.27
C LEU A 59 17.46 -18.44 2.60
N VAL A 60 16.45 -18.40 1.76
CA VAL A 60 16.05 -17.20 1.01
C VAL A 60 14.86 -16.53 1.69
N HIS A 61 15.03 -15.23 1.97
CA HIS A 61 13.99 -14.31 2.46
C HIS A 61 13.34 -14.75 3.78
N PRO A 62 14.10 -14.93 4.88
CA PRO A 62 13.55 -15.30 6.19
C PRO A 62 12.48 -14.30 6.67
N PRO A 63 11.56 -14.69 7.56
CA PRO A 63 10.46 -13.84 8.01
C PRO A 63 10.94 -12.67 8.88
N GLY A 64 9.99 -11.98 9.52
CA GLY A 64 10.30 -10.98 10.54
C GLY A 64 10.31 -11.59 11.94
N VAL A 65 10.84 -10.88 12.94
CA VAL A 65 10.90 -11.37 14.34
C VAL A 65 9.53 -11.74 14.92
N ALA A 66 8.45 -11.16 14.36
CA ALA A 66 7.08 -11.51 14.72
C ALA A 66 6.74 -13.01 14.52
N TYR A 67 7.51 -13.72 13.67
CA TYR A 67 7.39 -15.16 13.43
C TYR A 67 8.48 -15.98 14.12
N SER A 68 9.44 -15.37 14.84
CA SER A 68 10.63 -16.06 15.38
C SER A 68 10.27 -17.35 16.12
N ALA A 69 9.38 -17.27 17.12
CA ALA A 69 8.92 -18.41 17.91
C ALA A 69 8.23 -19.52 17.09
N ALA A 70 7.62 -19.18 15.94
CA ALA A 70 6.97 -20.14 15.06
C ALA A 70 7.88 -20.64 13.94
N PHE A 71 8.90 -19.89 13.56
CA PHE A 71 9.75 -20.14 12.40
C PHE A 71 11.01 -20.93 12.76
N LEU A 72 11.70 -20.54 13.83
CA LEU A 72 12.96 -21.17 14.22
C LEU A 72 12.83 -22.67 14.53
N PRO A 73 11.78 -23.16 15.22
CA PRO A 73 11.62 -24.60 15.43
C PRO A 73 11.46 -25.38 14.13
N VAL A 74 10.69 -24.85 13.18
CA VAL A 74 10.47 -25.48 11.87
C VAL A 74 11.73 -25.43 11.01
N LEU A 75 12.50 -24.35 11.10
CA LEU A 75 13.81 -24.26 10.45
C LEU A 75 14.80 -25.28 11.04
N ALA A 76 14.83 -25.45 12.37
CA ALA A 76 15.70 -26.43 13.03
C ALA A 76 15.34 -27.88 12.67
N GLU A 77 14.06 -28.19 12.44
CA GLU A 77 13.64 -29.49 11.91
C GLU A 77 14.18 -29.73 10.49
N ALA A 78 14.16 -28.71 9.63
CA ALA A 78 14.65 -28.81 8.25
C ALA A 78 16.18 -28.68 8.13
N LEU A 79 16.83 -28.01 9.09
CA LEU A 79 18.28 -27.79 9.18
C LEU A 79 18.76 -28.06 10.62
N PRO A 80 18.97 -29.33 11.00
CA PRO A 80 19.26 -29.71 12.40
C PRO A 80 20.67 -29.34 12.89
N SER A 81 21.62 -29.18 11.97
CA SER A 81 23.01 -28.88 12.32
C SER A 81 23.21 -27.37 12.48
N SER A 82 23.32 -26.89 13.71
CA SER A 82 23.57 -25.48 14.04
C SER A 82 24.98 -25.00 13.67
N ASP A 83 25.94 -25.93 13.55
CA ASP A 83 27.33 -25.63 13.23
C ASP A 83 27.60 -25.68 11.71
N ALA A 84 26.66 -26.20 10.92
CA ALA A 84 26.81 -26.25 9.47
C ALA A 84 26.75 -24.84 8.86
N PRO A 85 27.54 -24.58 7.79
CA PRO A 85 27.45 -23.32 7.06
C PRO A 85 26.04 -23.07 6.51
N LEU A 86 25.50 -21.88 6.80
CA LEU A 86 24.18 -21.44 6.36
C LEU A 86 24.31 -20.06 5.69
N LEU A 87 23.93 -19.97 4.42
CA LEU A 87 23.79 -18.68 3.74
C LEU A 87 22.35 -18.18 3.88
N VAL A 88 22.17 -16.93 4.31
CA VAL A 88 20.85 -16.30 4.37
C VAL A 88 20.77 -15.17 3.36
N VAL A 89 19.97 -15.34 2.31
CA VAL A 89 19.69 -14.28 1.32
C VAL A 89 18.63 -13.35 1.89
N VAL A 90 19.03 -12.12 2.20
CA VAL A 90 18.15 -11.10 2.81
C VAL A 90 17.49 -10.28 1.71
N GLY A 91 16.17 -10.46 1.53
CA GLY A 91 15.43 -9.82 0.44
C GLY A 91 15.26 -8.31 0.60
N HIS A 92 15.00 -7.85 1.83
CA HIS A 92 15.00 -6.44 2.19
C HIS A 92 15.38 -6.28 3.66
N VAL A 93 15.85 -5.09 4.02
CA VAL A 93 16.37 -4.79 5.36
C VAL A 93 15.47 -3.77 6.06
N ASN A 94 15.09 -4.09 7.31
CA ASN A 94 14.42 -3.18 8.23
C ASN A 94 14.63 -3.71 9.68
N PRO A 95 14.27 -2.93 10.73
CA PRO A 95 14.48 -3.35 12.12
C PRO A 95 13.82 -4.68 12.49
N ASN A 96 12.67 -4.99 11.89
CA ASN A 96 11.92 -6.22 12.15
C ASN A 96 12.61 -7.47 11.56
N ARG A 97 13.29 -7.32 10.41
CA ARG A 97 14.13 -8.38 9.81
C ARG A 97 15.41 -8.57 10.60
N VAL A 98 16.11 -7.48 10.91
CA VAL A 98 17.38 -7.53 11.66
C VAL A 98 17.20 -8.20 13.02
N ALA A 99 16.07 -7.98 13.69
CA ALA A 99 15.77 -8.69 14.93
C ALA A 99 15.71 -10.22 14.76
N LEU A 100 15.10 -10.76 13.70
CA LEU A 100 15.13 -12.20 13.42
C LEU A 100 16.53 -12.68 13.00
N LEU A 101 17.27 -11.86 12.24
CA LEU A 101 18.63 -12.21 11.82
C LEU A 101 19.57 -12.36 13.04
N ARG A 102 19.34 -11.62 14.12
CA ARG A 102 20.04 -11.83 15.40
C ARG A 102 19.65 -13.16 16.03
N ASP A 103 18.36 -13.48 16.10
CA ASP A 103 17.91 -14.80 16.61
C ASP A 103 18.53 -15.96 15.79
N LEU A 104 18.67 -15.79 14.47
CA LEU A 104 19.36 -16.74 13.59
C LEU A 104 20.87 -16.82 13.88
N ALA A 105 21.53 -15.69 14.13
CA ALA A 105 22.95 -15.65 14.48
C ALA A 105 23.24 -16.30 15.83
N GLU A 106 22.30 -16.27 16.78
CA GLU A 106 22.38 -17.02 18.03
C GLU A 106 22.18 -18.53 17.81
N ALA A 107 21.29 -18.91 16.89
CA ALA A 107 20.95 -20.31 16.63
C ALA A 107 21.93 -21.04 15.69
N TYR A 108 22.58 -20.34 14.77
CA TYR A 108 23.45 -20.90 13.73
C TYR A 108 24.81 -20.21 13.69
N ALA A 109 25.84 -20.88 14.21
CA ALA A 109 27.19 -20.31 14.31
C ALA A 109 27.88 -20.15 12.95
N GLY A 110 27.51 -20.96 11.95
CA GLY A 110 28.02 -20.90 10.58
C GLY A 110 27.27 -19.93 9.65
N LEU A 111 26.51 -18.99 10.22
CA LEU A 111 25.68 -18.05 9.45
C LEU A 111 26.52 -17.03 8.67
N GLU A 112 26.20 -16.84 7.39
CA GLU A 112 26.68 -15.73 6.55
C GLU A 112 25.47 -15.07 5.87
N LEU A 113 25.43 -13.73 5.87
CA LEU A 113 24.33 -12.96 5.31
C LEU A 113 24.66 -12.52 3.89
N VAL A 114 23.83 -12.90 2.92
CA VAL A 114 23.94 -12.49 1.52
C VAL A 114 22.98 -11.33 1.27
N VAL A 115 23.53 -10.16 0.98
CA VAL A 115 22.81 -8.88 1.02
C VAL A 115 23.20 -8.00 -0.16
N SER A 116 22.31 -7.12 -0.60
CA SER A 116 22.68 -6.08 -1.57
C SER A 116 23.61 -5.03 -0.95
N ASN A 117 24.27 -4.22 -1.77
CA ASN A 117 25.14 -3.15 -1.28
C ASN A 117 24.44 -2.11 -0.37
N PRO A 118 23.24 -1.59 -0.68
CA PRO A 118 22.49 -0.77 0.28
C PRO A 118 22.00 -1.57 1.49
N GLY A 119 21.66 -2.86 1.30
CA GLY A 119 21.27 -3.74 2.39
C GLY A 119 22.37 -3.96 3.44
N ALA A 120 23.64 -4.08 3.01
CA ALA A 120 24.78 -4.22 3.91
C ALA A 120 24.92 -3.02 4.85
N LYS A 121 24.87 -1.80 4.31
CA LYS A 121 24.90 -0.56 5.10
C LYS A 121 23.76 -0.50 6.12
N LEU A 122 22.54 -0.82 5.68
CA LEU A 122 21.38 -0.85 6.57
C LEU A 122 21.54 -1.90 7.67
N ILE A 123 22.11 -3.07 7.39
CA ILE A 123 22.35 -4.09 8.42
C ILE A 123 23.37 -3.58 9.42
N GLU A 124 24.51 -3.04 8.97
CA GLU A 124 25.56 -2.50 9.86
C GLU A 124 24.99 -1.42 10.81
N GLU A 125 24.19 -0.51 10.27
CA GLU A 125 23.55 0.56 11.05
C GLU A 125 22.49 0.04 12.02
N LEU A 126 21.66 -0.92 11.60
CA LEU A 126 20.57 -1.46 12.40
C LEU A 126 21.04 -2.54 13.38
N TRP A 127 22.19 -3.20 13.15
CA TRP A 127 22.62 -4.36 13.94
C TRP A 127 22.87 -4.03 15.40
N SER A 128 23.32 -2.82 15.71
CA SER A 128 23.53 -2.36 17.08
C SER A 128 22.30 -1.65 17.69
N GLN A 129 21.29 -1.34 16.89
CA GLN A 129 20.15 -0.56 17.35
C GLN A 129 19.25 -1.35 18.30
N ARG A 130 18.89 -0.69 19.40
CA ARG A 130 18.01 -1.21 20.45
C ARG A 130 16.92 -0.21 20.74
N LYS A 131 15.74 -0.72 21.10
CA LYS A 131 14.68 0.13 21.63
C LYS A 131 15.15 0.66 23.00
N PRO A 132 15.19 1.98 23.22
CA PRO A 132 15.59 2.53 24.52
C PRO A 132 14.59 2.11 25.61
N ALA A 133 15.10 1.88 26.82
CA ALA A 133 14.26 1.62 27.98
C ALA A 133 13.35 2.84 28.28
N PRO A 134 12.16 2.62 28.86
CA PRO A 134 11.33 3.71 29.36
C PRO A 134 12.10 4.59 30.37
N PRO A 135 11.79 5.89 30.47
CA PRO A 135 12.42 6.77 31.44
C PRO A 135 12.25 6.23 32.87
N GLY A 136 13.36 6.03 33.59
CA GLY A 136 13.37 5.55 34.98
C GLY A 136 13.59 4.05 35.16
N GLU A 137 13.71 3.27 34.07
CA GLU A 137 14.04 1.84 34.12
C GLU A 137 15.52 1.59 33.77
N ALA A 138 16.14 0.64 34.47
CA ALA A 138 17.50 0.19 34.17
C ALA A 138 17.51 -0.52 32.80
N ASN A 139 18.43 -0.14 31.91
CA ASN A 139 18.54 -0.71 30.57
C ASN A 139 19.41 -1.98 30.58
N GLU A 140 18.98 -3.01 31.33
CA GLU A 140 19.64 -4.32 31.38
C GLU A 140 19.16 -5.19 30.21
N GLN A 141 19.62 -4.89 28.99
CA GLN A 141 19.35 -5.74 27.83
C GLN A 141 20.48 -6.75 27.63
N PRO A 142 20.16 -8.02 27.32
CA PRO A 142 21.17 -9.05 27.06
C PRO A 142 22.08 -8.62 25.90
N PRO A 143 23.36 -9.03 25.86
CA PRO A 143 24.28 -8.71 24.76
C PRO A 143 23.69 -9.16 23.42
N LEU A 144 23.98 -8.41 22.34
CA LEU A 144 23.59 -8.84 20.99
C LEU A 144 24.63 -9.84 20.49
N PRO A 145 24.24 -10.79 19.63
CA PRO A 145 25.20 -11.60 18.90
C PRO A 145 26.08 -10.72 18.01
N GLU A 146 27.30 -11.20 17.73
CA GLU A 146 28.18 -10.56 16.75
C GLU A 146 27.51 -10.53 15.36
N LEU A 147 27.82 -9.50 14.58
CA LEU A 147 27.32 -9.39 13.22
C LEU A 147 27.96 -10.50 12.36
N PRO A 148 27.17 -11.39 11.74
CA PRO A 148 27.72 -12.43 10.87
C PRO A 148 28.39 -11.82 9.64
N PRO A 149 29.32 -12.55 8.99
CA PRO A 149 29.95 -12.08 7.76
C PRO A 149 28.92 -11.68 6.70
N LEU A 150 29.19 -10.56 6.01
CA LEU A 150 28.32 -10.03 4.96
C LEU A 150 28.91 -10.33 3.58
N ARG A 151 28.17 -11.08 2.75
CA ARG A 151 28.43 -11.25 1.32
C ARG A 151 27.65 -10.20 0.53
N VAL A 152 28.37 -9.19 0.05
CA VAL A 152 27.75 -8.03 -0.61
C VAL A 152 27.60 -8.25 -2.12
N ILE A 153 26.35 -8.24 -2.58
CA ILE A 153 25.95 -8.34 -3.99
C ILE A 153 25.77 -6.94 -4.58
N ARG A 154 26.63 -6.57 -5.55
CA ARG A 154 26.58 -5.27 -6.24
C ARG A 154 25.93 -5.33 -7.62
N GLN A 155 26.06 -6.46 -8.27
CA GLN A 155 25.53 -6.77 -9.59
C GLN A 155 25.01 -8.21 -9.54
N GLU A 156 24.40 -8.65 -10.64
CA GLU A 156 23.89 -10.01 -10.77
C GLU A 156 25.02 -11.02 -10.49
N GLN A 157 24.78 -11.95 -9.59
CA GLN A 157 25.77 -12.93 -9.17
C GLN A 157 25.10 -14.28 -8.94
N THR A 158 25.71 -15.34 -9.47
CA THR A 158 25.22 -16.70 -9.30
C THR A 158 25.93 -17.40 -8.14
N LEU A 159 25.16 -18.01 -7.26
CA LEU A 159 25.64 -18.95 -6.25
C LEU A 159 25.37 -20.38 -6.71
N ARG A 160 26.33 -21.28 -6.45
CA ARG A 160 26.10 -22.73 -6.61
C ARG A 160 25.32 -23.25 -5.42
N LEU A 161 24.33 -24.09 -5.70
CA LEU A 161 23.55 -24.83 -4.72
C LEU A 161 23.87 -26.33 -4.84
N SER A 162 23.31 -27.12 -3.93
CA SER A 162 23.24 -28.59 -4.05
C SER A 162 22.42 -29.02 -5.28
N HIS A 163 22.50 -30.29 -5.66
CA HIS A 163 21.75 -30.87 -6.78
C HIS A 163 22.06 -30.22 -8.13
N GLN A 164 23.29 -29.73 -8.30
CA GLN A 164 23.74 -29.01 -9.50
C GLN A 164 22.88 -27.78 -9.86
N ARG A 165 22.19 -27.19 -8.87
CA ARG A 165 21.36 -26.00 -9.05
C ARG A 165 22.18 -24.72 -8.96
N SER A 166 21.63 -23.65 -9.52
CA SER A 166 22.23 -22.32 -9.57
C SER A 166 21.21 -21.28 -9.11
N LEU A 167 21.63 -20.44 -8.17
CA LEU A 167 20.83 -19.35 -7.61
C LEU A 167 21.39 -18.01 -8.08
N MET A 168 20.72 -17.38 -9.03
CA MET A 168 21.04 -16.02 -9.48
C MET A 168 20.48 -15.00 -8.50
N LEU A 169 21.32 -14.10 -7.99
CA LEU A 169 20.95 -13.02 -7.08
C LEU A 169 20.85 -11.72 -7.84
N LEU A 170 19.72 -11.04 -7.73
CA LEU A 170 19.35 -9.89 -8.56
C LEU A 170 19.07 -8.68 -7.67
N PRO A 171 19.97 -7.66 -7.64
CA PRO A 171 19.67 -6.39 -7.00
C PRO A 171 18.42 -5.73 -7.61
N ALA A 172 17.46 -5.39 -6.75
CA ALA A 172 16.18 -4.80 -7.10
C ALA A 172 15.83 -3.60 -6.17
N PRO A 173 16.65 -2.53 -6.20
CA PRO A 173 16.47 -1.40 -5.30
C PRO A 173 15.21 -0.59 -5.67
N THR A 174 14.50 -0.15 -4.64
CA THR A 174 13.37 0.79 -4.76
C THR A 174 13.47 1.87 -3.69
N PRO A 175 12.75 3.01 -3.81
CA PRO A 175 12.71 4.01 -2.75
C PRO A 175 12.31 3.43 -1.38
N ARG A 176 11.35 2.49 -1.35
CA ARG A 176 10.87 1.86 -0.10
C ARG A 176 11.81 0.77 0.42
N TRP A 177 12.44 0.02 -0.48
CA TRP A 177 13.36 -1.07 -0.18
C TRP A 177 14.66 -0.89 -0.98
N PRO A 178 15.53 0.05 -0.56
CA PRO A 178 16.78 0.33 -1.27
C PRO A 178 17.72 -0.89 -1.24
N GLY A 179 17.61 -1.73 -0.21
CA GLY A 179 18.35 -2.98 -0.08
C GLY A 179 17.74 -4.19 -0.80
N GLY A 180 16.75 -4.01 -1.68
CA GLY A 180 16.03 -5.10 -2.36
C GLY A 180 16.96 -6.09 -3.08
N LEU A 181 16.78 -7.39 -2.81
CA LEU A 181 17.54 -8.49 -3.41
C LEU A 181 16.63 -9.69 -3.71
N LEU A 182 16.42 -9.96 -5.00
CA LEU A 182 15.67 -11.13 -5.45
C LEU A 182 16.61 -12.32 -5.65
N ALA A 183 16.03 -13.51 -5.73
CA ALA A 183 16.76 -14.72 -6.08
C ALA A 183 15.98 -15.51 -7.15
N PHE A 184 16.67 -16.02 -8.16
CA PHE A 184 16.10 -16.85 -9.22
C PHE A 184 16.87 -18.16 -9.30
N GLU A 185 16.18 -19.29 -9.13
CA GLU A 185 16.77 -20.60 -9.35
C GLU A 185 16.45 -21.06 -10.77
N GLU A 186 17.51 -21.37 -11.53
CA GLU A 186 17.45 -21.51 -12.99
C GLU A 186 16.80 -22.82 -13.45
N SER A 187 17.07 -23.94 -12.77
CA SER A 187 16.62 -25.26 -13.22
C SER A 187 15.11 -25.47 -13.05
N LEU A 188 14.56 -24.98 -11.94
CA LEU A 188 13.14 -24.97 -11.59
C LEU A 188 12.41 -23.81 -12.28
N GLY A 189 13.13 -22.73 -12.62
CA GLY A 189 12.52 -21.47 -13.06
C GLY A 189 11.76 -20.79 -11.91
N LEU A 190 12.29 -20.86 -10.69
CA LEU A 190 11.67 -20.36 -9.47
C LEU A 190 12.20 -18.97 -9.13
N LEU A 191 11.38 -17.94 -9.29
CA LEU A 191 11.70 -16.57 -8.89
C LEU A 191 11.20 -16.29 -7.47
N MET A 192 12.11 -16.16 -6.52
CA MET A 192 11.85 -15.64 -5.17
C MET A 192 11.88 -14.12 -5.22
N SER A 193 10.70 -13.49 -5.27
CA SER A 193 10.55 -12.08 -5.63
C SER A 193 10.42 -11.11 -4.46
N ASP A 194 10.58 -11.59 -3.21
CA ASP A 194 10.44 -10.78 -1.99
C ASP A 194 9.16 -9.90 -2.02
N LYS A 195 9.30 -8.57 -2.00
CA LYS A 195 8.16 -7.66 -2.02
C LYS A 195 7.43 -7.58 -3.35
N PHE A 196 8.07 -7.91 -4.47
CA PHE A 196 7.42 -7.85 -5.78
C PHE A 196 6.41 -8.97 -5.96
N PHE A 197 5.30 -8.67 -6.64
CA PHE A 197 4.18 -9.59 -6.90
C PHE A 197 3.48 -10.13 -5.65
N SER A 198 3.79 -9.59 -4.46
CA SER A 198 3.20 -10.02 -3.20
C SER A 198 1.70 -9.71 -3.10
N ALA A 199 1.03 -10.48 -2.24
CA ALA A 199 -0.36 -10.26 -1.84
C ALA A 199 -0.52 -10.53 -0.34
N HIS A 200 -1.24 -9.67 0.37
CA HIS A 200 -1.59 -9.92 1.76
C HIS A 200 -2.87 -10.76 1.85
N LEU A 201 -2.64 -12.08 1.83
CA LEU A 201 -3.64 -13.13 1.99
C LEU A 201 -3.01 -14.25 2.80
N CYS A 202 -3.63 -14.67 3.90
CA CYS A 202 -3.19 -15.85 4.64
C CYS A 202 -3.70 -17.12 3.97
N THR A 203 -2.79 -17.95 3.45
CA THR A 203 -3.13 -19.22 2.78
C THR A 203 -2.07 -20.27 3.04
N ASP A 204 -2.50 -21.50 3.30
CA ASP A 204 -1.63 -22.68 3.42
C ASP A 204 -1.33 -23.35 2.07
N SER A 205 -2.06 -23.01 1.01
CA SER A 205 -1.86 -23.56 -0.33
C SER A 205 -0.61 -22.96 -0.98
N TRP A 206 0.29 -23.79 -1.55
CA TRP A 206 1.53 -23.33 -2.18
C TRP A 206 1.30 -22.18 -3.18
N ALA A 207 0.49 -22.43 -4.21
CA ALA A 207 0.19 -21.51 -5.29
C ALA A 207 -1.28 -21.08 -5.29
N GLU A 208 -1.58 -20.03 -6.05
CA GLU A 208 -2.95 -19.58 -6.29
C GLU A 208 -3.74 -20.61 -7.12
N SER A 209 -5.03 -20.74 -6.83
CA SER A 209 -5.89 -21.68 -7.58
C SER A 209 -6.16 -21.20 -9.01
N ASN A 210 -6.22 -19.88 -9.20
CA ASN A 210 -6.32 -19.20 -10.49
C ASN A 210 -6.04 -17.70 -10.32
N ARG A 211 -5.86 -16.98 -11.42
CA ARG A 211 -5.60 -15.53 -11.44
C ARG A 211 -6.62 -14.72 -10.62
N SER A 212 -7.91 -15.03 -10.76
CA SER A 212 -8.99 -14.26 -10.10
C SER A 212 -9.04 -14.46 -8.58
N SER A 213 -8.39 -15.50 -8.05
CA SER A 213 -8.40 -15.82 -6.63
C SER A 213 -7.58 -14.85 -5.76
N THR A 214 -6.64 -14.12 -6.36
CA THR A 214 -5.73 -13.19 -5.67
C THR A 214 -5.64 -11.80 -6.32
N GLU A 215 -6.41 -11.56 -7.38
CA GLU A 215 -6.32 -10.34 -8.20
C GLU A 215 -6.55 -9.07 -7.39
N GLU A 216 -7.53 -9.06 -6.49
CA GLU A 216 -7.81 -7.88 -5.66
C GLU A 216 -6.68 -7.59 -4.67
N GLU A 217 -6.15 -8.61 -4.01
CA GLU A 217 -5.05 -8.46 -3.06
C GLU A 217 -3.76 -8.00 -3.74
N ARG A 218 -3.46 -8.55 -4.92
CA ARG A 218 -2.29 -8.15 -5.72
C ARG A 218 -2.44 -6.72 -6.22
N ARG A 219 -3.63 -6.36 -6.72
CA ARG A 219 -3.92 -4.99 -7.14
C ARG A 219 -3.80 -4.01 -5.97
N HIS A 220 -4.40 -4.34 -4.82
CA HIS A 220 -4.30 -3.51 -3.62
C HIS A 220 -2.86 -3.34 -3.17
N PHE A 221 -2.08 -4.42 -3.13
CA PHE A 221 -0.65 -4.39 -2.78
C PHE A 221 0.14 -3.50 -3.74
N TYR A 222 -0.10 -3.61 -5.05
CA TYR A 222 0.51 -2.73 -6.06
C TYR A 222 0.17 -1.27 -5.80
N ASP A 223 -1.11 -0.94 -5.67
CA ASP A 223 -1.55 0.45 -5.46
C ASP A 223 -1.00 1.06 -4.16
N CYS A 224 -0.78 0.23 -3.13
CA CYS A 224 -0.21 0.69 -1.85
C CYS A 224 1.28 0.96 -1.94
N LEU A 225 2.04 0.05 -2.56
CA LEU A 225 3.49 -0.02 -2.36
C LEU A 225 4.31 0.11 -3.63
N MET A 226 3.74 -0.22 -4.79
CA MET A 226 4.46 -0.24 -6.06
C MET A 226 4.15 1.02 -6.89
N ALA A 227 2.90 1.49 -6.89
CA ALA A 227 2.50 2.65 -7.69
C ALA A 227 3.36 3.91 -7.46
N PRO A 228 3.76 4.28 -6.22
CA PRO A 228 4.62 5.46 -5.99
C PRO A 228 6.05 5.33 -6.52
N MET A 229 6.45 4.12 -6.92
CA MET A 229 7.77 3.76 -7.44
C MET A 229 7.65 3.02 -8.79
N ALA A 230 6.59 3.31 -9.55
CA ALA A 230 6.26 2.60 -10.80
C ALA A 230 7.44 2.56 -11.78
N ARG A 231 8.25 3.62 -11.89
CA ARG A 231 9.43 3.66 -12.77
C ARG A 231 10.44 2.55 -12.45
N GLN A 232 10.78 2.38 -11.16
CA GLN A 232 11.71 1.35 -10.71
C GLN A 232 11.10 -0.06 -10.85
N VAL A 233 9.79 -0.17 -10.60
CA VAL A 233 9.04 -1.42 -10.78
C VAL A 233 9.02 -1.85 -12.24
N ASP A 234 8.73 -0.93 -13.16
CA ASP A 234 8.65 -1.20 -14.61
C ASP A 234 10.01 -1.66 -15.14
N ALA A 235 11.09 -0.95 -14.80
CA ALA A 235 12.46 -1.32 -15.18
C ALA A 235 12.87 -2.70 -14.65
N LEU A 236 12.38 -3.08 -13.47
CA LEU A 236 12.61 -4.42 -12.94
C LEU A 236 11.75 -5.47 -13.65
N VAL A 237 10.48 -5.18 -13.93
CA VAL A 237 9.59 -6.09 -14.67
C VAL A 237 10.14 -6.40 -16.05
N GLU A 238 10.73 -5.42 -16.74
CA GLU A 238 11.44 -5.61 -18.01
C GLU A 238 12.59 -6.62 -17.87
N ARG A 239 13.46 -6.44 -16.87
CA ARG A 239 14.56 -7.38 -16.60
C ARG A 239 14.08 -8.80 -16.26
N LEU A 240 12.98 -8.90 -15.49
CA LEU A 240 12.44 -10.20 -15.08
C LEU A 240 11.78 -10.97 -16.24
N GLU A 241 11.33 -10.28 -17.29
CA GLU A 241 10.74 -10.92 -18.48
C GLU A 241 11.79 -11.70 -19.30
N GLU A 242 13.07 -11.36 -19.15
CA GLU A 242 14.19 -12.06 -19.80
C GLU A 242 14.53 -13.41 -19.15
N LEU A 243 13.99 -13.69 -17.96
CA LEU A 243 14.24 -14.92 -17.21
C LEU A 243 13.26 -16.03 -17.62
N ASP A 244 13.73 -17.28 -17.62
CA ASP A 244 12.93 -18.48 -17.87
C ASP A 244 12.04 -18.86 -16.67
N ILE A 245 11.16 -17.95 -16.25
CA ILE A 245 10.29 -18.11 -15.08
C ILE A 245 9.21 -19.17 -15.36
N ARG A 246 9.09 -20.12 -14.44
CA ARG A 246 7.94 -21.04 -14.33
C ARG A 246 7.04 -20.67 -13.17
N THR A 247 7.64 -20.28 -12.05
CA THR A 247 6.91 -19.95 -10.82
C THR A 247 7.50 -18.70 -10.17
N ILE A 248 6.64 -17.76 -9.77
CA ILE A 248 7.02 -16.66 -8.88
C ILE A 248 6.58 -17.00 -7.45
N ALA A 249 7.54 -17.07 -6.52
CA ALA A 249 7.32 -17.21 -5.09
C ALA A 249 7.55 -15.84 -4.40
N PRO A 250 6.50 -15.03 -4.19
CA PRO A 250 6.63 -13.76 -3.51
C PRO A 250 6.86 -13.96 -2.00
N GLY A 251 7.31 -12.91 -1.32
CA GLY A 251 7.50 -12.90 0.14
C GLY A 251 6.19 -12.92 0.92
N HIS A 252 5.05 -12.56 0.31
CA HIS A 252 3.71 -12.62 0.90
C HIS A 252 2.67 -13.16 -0.09
N GLY A 253 1.76 -14.00 0.41
CA GLY A 253 0.68 -14.61 -0.37
C GLY A 253 1.08 -15.93 -1.01
N PRO A 254 0.24 -16.52 -1.88
CA PRO A 254 0.57 -17.74 -2.59
C PRO A 254 1.51 -17.48 -3.79
N ALA A 255 2.24 -18.52 -4.18
CA ALA A 255 3.04 -18.56 -5.41
C ALA A 255 2.16 -18.39 -6.66
N ILE A 256 2.79 -18.00 -7.78
CA ILE A 256 2.14 -17.72 -9.06
C ILE A 256 2.76 -18.62 -10.13
N GLU A 257 2.00 -19.59 -10.62
CA GLU A 257 2.46 -20.55 -11.63
C GLU A 257 1.84 -20.24 -13.00
N ALA A 258 0.52 -20.34 -13.11
CA ALA A 258 -0.15 -20.19 -14.41
C ALA A 258 -0.27 -18.74 -14.91
N SER A 259 -0.40 -17.77 -13.99
CA SER A 259 -0.82 -16.41 -14.33
C SER A 259 0.31 -15.38 -14.36
N TRP A 260 1.57 -15.78 -14.10
CA TRP A 260 2.65 -14.82 -13.85
C TRP A 260 2.90 -13.87 -15.02
N ARG A 261 2.79 -14.34 -16.27
CA ARG A 261 2.91 -13.47 -17.46
C ARG A 261 1.79 -12.43 -17.53
N SER A 262 0.56 -12.84 -17.20
CA SER A 262 -0.55 -11.90 -17.11
C SER A 262 -0.30 -10.88 -16.00
N LEU A 263 0.28 -11.30 -14.88
CA LEU A 263 0.59 -10.40 -13.77
C LEU A 263 1.70 -9.39 -14.12
N LEU A 264 2.71 -9.77 -14.90
CA LEU A 264 3.70 -8.80 -15.40
C LEU A 264 3.05 -7.74 -16.29
N ASN A 265 2.16 -8.17 -17.20
CA ASN A 265 1.40 -7.24 -18.04
C ASN A 265 0.47 -6.35 -17.20
N ASP A 266 -0.13 -6.90 -16.15
CA ASP A 266 -0.93 -6.13 -15.19
C ASP A 266 -0.09 -5.06 -14.49
N TYR A 267 1.11 -5.41 -14.00
CA TYR A 267 2.03 -4.46 -13.37
C TYR A 267 2.40 -3.29 -14.29
N ARG A 268 2.72 -3.58 -15.56
CA ARG A 268 2.98 -2.55 -16.59
C ARG A 268 1.76 -1.65 -16.79
N ARG A 269 0.60 -2.26 -17.06
CA ARG A 269 -0.67 -1.55 -17.28
C ARG A 269 -1.08 -0.68 -16.09
N TRP A 270 -0.89 -1.17 -14.86
CA TRP A 270 -1.17 -0.41 -13.65
C TRP A 270 -0.19 0.78 -13.50
N GLY A 271 1.04 0.63 -13.98
CA GLY A 271 2.06 1.68 -14.03
C GLY A 271 1.80 2.75 -15.10
N GLU A 272 1.21 2.40 -16.25
CA GLU A 272 0.91 3.32 -17.35
C GLU A 272 0.11 4.56 -16.89
N GLY A 273 -0.85 4.37 -15.97
CA GLY A 273 -1.63 5.47 -15.39
C GLY A 273 -0.77 6.49 -14.64
N GLN A 274 0.34 6.06 -14.03
CA GLN A 274 1.31 6.96 -13.42
C GLN A 274 2.20 7.64 -14.47
N GLN A 275 2.49 6.98 -15.59
CA GLN A 275 3.33 7.55 -16.65
C GLN A 275 2.59 8.63 -17.47
N ASN A 276 1.29 8.45 -17.70
CA ASN A 276 0.46 9.33 -18.53
C ASN A 276 -0.18 10.51 -17.77
N ALA A 277 0.05 10.63 -16.46
CA ALA A 277 -0.55 11.69 -15.67
C ALA A 277 0.00 13.08 -16.07
N SER A 278 -0.90 14.07 -16.20
CA SER A 278 -0.52 15.45 -16.55
C SER A 278 0.04 16.26 -15.37
N LEU A 279 -0.08 15.73 -14.15
CA LEU A 279 0.44 16.33 -12.94
C LEU A 279 1.30 15.31 -12.20
N THR A 280 2.39 15.79 -11.60
CA THR A 280 3.29 14.98 -10.77
C THR A 280 3.50 15.62 -9.41
N VAL A 281 3.50 14.80 -8.36
CA VAL A 281 3.89 15.18 -6.99
C VAL A 281 5.19 14.45 -6.65
N ALA A 282 6.23 15.21 -6.28
CA ALA A 282 7.45 14.64 -5.71
C ALA A 282 7.20 14.34 -4.22
N LEU A 283 7.47 13.11 -3.78
CA LEU A 283 7.34 12.69 -2.40
C LEU A 283 8.71 12.29 -1.86
N LEU A 284 9.38 13.25 -1.21
CA LEU A 284 10.72 13.13 -0.66
C LEU A 284 10.63 12.66 0.78
N PHE A 285 11.35 11.61 1.18
CA PHE A 285 11.33 11.18 2.58
C PHE A 285 12.63 10.50 3.01
N ALA A 286 12.79 10.38 4.32
CA ALA A 286 13.71 9.46 4.98
C ALA A 286 12.95 8.76 6.10
N SER A 287 13.39 7.57 6.51
CA SER A 287 12.74 6.87 7.62
C SER A 287 13.64 5.86 8.31
N ALA A 288 14.03 6.16 9.55
CA ALA A 288 14.86 5.24 10.34
C ALA A 288 14.11 3.94 10.72
N TYR A 289 12.85 4.07 11.18
CA TYR A 289 12.06 2.95 11.68
C TYR A 289 10.87 2.58 10.79
N GLY A 290 10.75 3.19 9.62
CA GLY A 290 9.65 2.96 8.68
C GLY A 290 8.35 3.72 8.98
N ASN A 291 8.23 4.41 10.12
CA ASN A 291 7.00 5.16 10.46
C ASN A 291 6.75 6.33 9.51
N THR A 292 7.77 7.15 9.22
CA THR A 292 7.66 8.23 8.24
C THR A 292 7.35 7.68 6.84
N ALA A 293 7.94 6.53 6.48
CA ALA A 293 7.61 5.86 5.22
C ALA A 293 6.14 5.44 5.16
N ALA A 294 5.58 4.89 6.25
CA ALA A 294 4.16 4.54 6.31
C ALA A 294 3.23 5.77 6.14
N ILE A 295 3.62 6.93 6.67
CA ILE A 295 2.89 8.20 6.44
C ILE A 295 2.99 8.60 4.96
N ALA A 296 4.19 8.47 4.38
CA ALA A 296 4.47 8.76 2.97
C ALA A 296 3.61 7.87 2.05
N ASP A 297 3.54 6.57 2.34
CA ASP A 297 2.76 5.57 1.61
C ASP A 297 1.25 5.93 1.65
N ALA A 298 0.72 6.31 2.81
CA ALA A 298 -0.69 6.72 2.96
C ALA A 298 -1.03 8.01 2.17
N LEU A 299 -0.17 9.04 2.26
CA LEU A 299 -0.33 10.27 1.48
C LEU A 299 -0.24 10.00 -0.03
N ALA A 300 0.75 9.21 -0.45
CA ALA A 300 0.95 8.82 -1.83
C ALA A 300 -0.28 8.08 -2.38
N ARG A 301 -0.86 7.13 -1.63
CA ARG A 301 -2.09 6.43 -2.01
C ARG A 301 -3.25 7.40 -2.24
N GLY A 302 -3.44 8.36 -1.33
CA GLY A 302 -4.46 9.40 -1.48
C GLY A 302 -4.28 10.23 -2.74
N VAL A 303 -3.05 10.63 -3.06
CA VAL A 303 -2.73 11.40 -4.27
C VAL A 303 -2.91 10.57 -5.54
N SER A 304 -2.35 9.36 -5.61
CA SER A 304 -2.36 8.52 -6.80
C SER A 304 -3.77 8.12 -7.23
N ARG A 305 -4.70 7.93 -6.28
CA ARG A 305 -6.11 7.60 -6.57
C ARG A 305 -6.86 8.69 -7.35
N THR A 306 -6.37 9.92 -7.36
CA THR A 306 -6.97 11.01 -8.17
C THR A 306 -6.40 11.07 -9.58
N GLY A 307 -5.55 10.12 -9.98
CA GLY A 307 -4.88 10.10 -11.30
C GLY A 307 -3.67 11.03 -11.40
N ILE A 308 -3.18 11.58 -10.29
CA ILE A 308 -1.92 12.34 -10.25
C ILE A 308 -0.76 11.37 -10.07
N ARG A 309 0.35 11.59 -10.79
CA ARG A 309 1.56 10.80 -10.61
C ARG A 309 2.22 11.13 -9.27
N VAL A 310 2.61 10.12 -8.51
CA VAL A 310 3.50 10.29 -7.36
C VAL A 310 4.88 9.74 -7.73
N ASN A 311 5.93 10.55 -7.53
CA ASN A 311 7.31 10.12 -7.65
C ASN A 311 7.97 10.11 -6.26
N SER A 312 8.07 8.93 -5.66
CA SER A 312 8.64 8.74 -4.33
C SER A 312 10.16 8.63 -4.39
N LEU A 313 10.86 9.38 -3.53
CA LEU A 313 12.33 9.34 -3.40
C LEU A 313 12.72 9.18 -1.94
N ASN A 314 13.55 8.18 -1.66
CA ASN A 314 14.20 8.04 -0.37
C ASN A 314 15.52 8.82 -0.40
N CYS A 315 15.54 9.98 0.28
CA CYS A 315 16.64 10.94 0.21
C CYS A 315 17.97 10.36 0.69
N GLU A 316 17.96 9.28 1.49
CA GLU A 316 19.16 8.60 1.97
C GLU A 316 19.94 7.88 0.86
N PHE A 317 19.24 7.40 -0.16
CA PHE A 317 19.82 6.60 -1.26
C PHE A 317 19.69 7.25 -2.64
N THR A 318 19.07 8.43 -2.72
CA THR A 318 18.82 9.14 -3.98
C THR A 318 20.01 10.03 -4.35
N PRO A 319 20.57 9.92 -5.56
CA PRO A 319 21.58 10.85 -6.07
C PRO A 319 21.08 12.31 -6.16
N ALA A 320 22.00 13.27 -6.02
CA ALA A 320 21.64 14.69 -5.97
C ALA A 320 21.03 15.22 -7.29
N ASP A 321 21.48 14.73 -8.43
CA ASP A 321 20.97 15.09 -9.76
C ASP A 321 19.53 14.59 -10.00
N GLU A 322 19.23 13.35 -9.58
CA GLU A 322 17.86 12.81 -9.62
C GLU A 322 16.92 13.62 -8.72
N LEU A 323 17.39 14.01 -7.53
CA LEU A 323 16.64 14.83 -6.58
C LEU A 323 16.30 16.21 -7.17
N VAL A 324 17.29 16.90 -7.76
CA VAL A 324 17.11 18.20 -8.44
C VAL A 324 16.10 18.07 -9.58
N SER A 325 16.31 17.10 -10.47
CA SER A 325 15.43 16.87 -11.63
C SER A 325 13.98 16.63 -11.20
N THR A 326 13.78 15.82 -10.15
CA THR A 326 12.44 15.50 -9.64
C THR A 326 11.75 16.72 -9.05
N ILE A 327 12.46 17.54 -8.27
CA ILE A 327 11.92 18.77 -7.68
C ILE A 327 11.49 19.77 -8.76
N GLN A 328 12.32 19.98 -9.79
CA GLN A 328 12.05 20.93 -10.86
C GLN A 328 10.80 20.53 -11.69
N GLN A 329 10.64 19.24 -11.97
CA GLN A 329 9.54 18.72 -12.79
C GLN A 329 8.20 18.61 -12.04
N ALA A 330 8.23 18.49 -10.71
CA ALA A 330 7.02 18.28 -9.92
C ALA A 330 6.10 19.51 -9.94
N ASN A 331 4.78 19.28 -9.89
CA ASN A 331 3.74 20.29 -9.70
C ASN A 331 3.46 20.59 -8.22
N ALA A 332 4.02 19.78 -7.33
CA ALA A 332 3.92 19.89 -5.89
C ALA A 332 5.01 19.03 -5.22
N VAL A 333 5.49 19.42 -4.05
CA VAL A 333 6.54 18.67 -3.33
C VAL A 333 6.10 18.37 -1.90
N LEU A 334 6.08 17.10 -1.54
CA LEU A 334 5.87 16.63 -0.18
C LEU A 334 7.22 16.21 0.40
N ILE A 335 7.57 16.70 1.59
CA ILE A 335 8.83 16.35 2.27
C ILE A 335 8.58 15.78 3.67
N GLY A 336 9.12 14.59 3.89
CA GLY A 336 8.89 13.76 5.07
C GLY A 336 10.14 13.50 5.88
N SER A 337 10.12 13.76 7.19
CA SER A 337 11.28 13.50 8.06
C SER A 337 10.92 12.76 9.34
N PRO A 338 11.75 11.82 9.81
CA PRO A 338 11.76 11.46 11.22
C PRO A 338 12.48 12.56 12.03
N THR A 339 12.35 12.54 13.35
CA THR A 339 13.25 13.28 14.25
C THR A 339 14.26 12.32 14.88
N LEU A 340 15.55 12.60 14.70
CA LEU A 340 16.66 11.85 15.30
C LEU A 340 17.50 12.81 16.16
N GLY A 341 17.53 12.59 17.47
CA GLY A 341 18.29 13.44 18.39
C GLY A 341 17.92 14.93 18.31
N GLY A 342 16.63 15.25 18.12
CA GLY A 342 16.13 16.61 17.96
C GLY A 342 16.40 17.25 16.58
N HIS A 343 16.89 16.50 15.61
CA HIS A 343 17.25 17.01 14.29
C HIS A 343 16.60 16.20 13.16
N ALA A 344 16.44 16.83 11.99
CA ALA A 344 16.17 16.12 10.75
C ALA A 344 17.44 15.37 10.30
N PRO A 345 17.34 14.15 9.73
CA PRO A 345 18.50 13.46 9.17
C PRO A 345 19.20 14.28 8.09
N THR A 346 20.53 14.17 8.00
CA THR A 346 21.34 14.88 6.99
C THR A 346 20.79 14.77 5.56
N PRO A 347 20.31 13.60 5.08
CA PRO A 347 19.71 13.49 3.76
C PRO A 347 18.48 14.39 3.56
N ILE A 348 17.65 14.58 4.59
CA ILE A 348 16.49 15.48 4.55
C ILE A 348 16.93 16.95 4.59
N VAL A 349 17.95 17.29 5.39
CA VAL A 349 18.49 18.64 5.40
C VAL A 349 19.04 19.02 4.02
N SER A 350 19.74 18.09 3.36
CA SER A 350 20.21 18.30 1.99
C SER A 350 19.05 18.45 1.01
N ALA A 351 18.02 17.60 1.10
CA ALA A 351 16.85 17.67 0.23
C ALA A 351 16.05 18.96 0.42
N LEU A 352 15.93 19.44 1.66
CA LEU A 352 15.36 20.76 1.96
C LEU A 352 16.18 21.86 1.30
N GLY A 353 17.51 21.81 1.38
CA GLY A 353 18.39 22.77 0.72
C GLY A 353 18.17 22.80 -0.79
N THR A 354 18.10 21.63 -1.43
CA THR A 354 17.78 21.51 -2.86
C THR A 354 16.40 22.06 -3.19
N LEU A 355 15.38 21.76 -2.39
CA LEU A 355 14.02 22.28 -2.60
C LEU A 355 13.97 23.81 -2.47
N LEU A 356 14.69 24.38 -1.50
CA LEU A 356 14.81 25.83 -1.36
C LEU A 356 15.55 26.46 -2.54
N ALA A 357 16.57 25.81 -3.10
CA ALA A 357 17.31 26.32 -4.25
C ALA A 357 16.52 26.22 -5.56
N GLU A 358 15.95 25.05 -5.85
CA GLU A 358 15.46 24.67 -7.18
C GLU A 358 13.92 24.66 -7.30
N GLY A 359 13.20 24.66 -6.17
CA GLY A 359 11.74 24.54 -6.15
C GLY A 359 11.02 25.78 -6.66
N ASP A 360 9.97 25.59 -7.46
CA ASP A 360 9.10 26.69 -7.88
C ASP A 360 8.14 27.09 -6.74
N ARG A 361 8.25 28.33 -6.26
CA ARG A 361 7.47 28.85 -5.11
C ARG A 361 5.97 29.00 -5.41
N SER A 362 5.59 29.01 -6.68
CA SER A 362 4.17 29.03 -7.08
C SER A 362 3.47 27.68 -6.84
N LYS A 363 4.24 26.61 -6.64
CA LYS A 363 3.75 25.25 -6.42
C LYS A 363 3.63 24.97 -4.93
N PRO A 364 2.55 24.29 -4.49
CA PRO A 364 2.35 24.02 -3.07
C PRO A 364 3.30 22.92 -2.56
N VAL A 365 3.67 23.03 -1.29
CA VAL A 365 4.45 22.03 -0.56
C VAL A 365 3.62 21.40 0.55
N GLY A 366 4.03 20.23 1.02
CA GLY A 366 3.49 19.60 2.22
C GLY A 366 4.60 19.01 3.08
N VAL A 367 4.45 19.12 4.40
CA VAL A 367 5.44 18.62 5.36
C VAL A 367 4.79 17.55 6.22
N PHE A 368 5.49 16.46 6.43
CA PHE A 368 5.04 15.38 7.31
C PHE A 368 6.19 14.72 8.06
N GLY A 369 5.87 13.99 9.14
CA GLY A 369 6.90 13.28 9.88
C GLY A 369 6.37 12.44 11.02
N SER A 370 7.15 11.42 11.37
CA SER A 370 6.97 10.64 12.61
C SER A 370 8.03 11.02 13.63
N PHE A 371 7.67 11.01 14.91
CA PHE A 371 8.60 11.29 16.00
C PHE A 371 8.31 10.43 17.23
N GLY A 372 9.27 10.36 18.16
CA GLY A 372 9.10 9.66 19.43
C GLY A 372 8.63 10.61 20.53
N TRP A 373 9.58 11.35 21.10
CA TRP A 373 9.35 12.26 22.22
C TRP A 373 9.15 13.71 21.77
N SER A 374 9.92 14.16 20.78
CA SER A 374 9.90 15.52 20.24
C SER A 374 10.00 15.53 18.70
N GLY A 375 9.35 16.51 18.06
CA GLY A 375 9.04 16.56 16.63
C GLY A 375 9.76 17.66 15.83
N GLU A 376 10.94 18.11 16.28
CA GLU A 376 11.63 19.31 15.81
C GLU A 376 11.97 19.28 14.31
N ALA A 377 12.14 18.10 13.72
CA ALA A 377 12.42 17.97 12.30
C ALA A 377 11.28 18.51 11.42
N VAL A 378 10.02 18.28 11.82
CA VAL A 378 8.86 18.82 11.10
C VAL A 378 8.80 20.33 11.24
N ASP A 379 9.09 20.86 12.43
CA ASP A 379 9.09 22.30 12.70
C ASP A 379 10.18 23.01 11.87
N LEU A 380 11.38 22.42 11.81
CA LEU A 380 12.47 22.92 10.96
C LEU A 380 12.06 23.02 9.49
N LEU A 381 11.48 21.94 8.95
CA LEU A 381 11.02 21.90 7.55
C LEU A 381 9.93 22.94 7.30
N GLU A 382 8.93 23.03 8.19
CA GLU A 382 7.85 23.99 8.11
C GLU A 382 8.37 25.43 8.10
N THR A 383 9.21 25.80 9.08
CA THR A 383 9.76 27.15 9.19
C THR A 383 10.57 27.51 7.95
N LYS A 384 11.49 26.64 7.53
CA LYS A 384 12.38 26.94 6.39
C LYS A 384 11.63 27.08 5.08
N LEU A 385 10.61 26.26 4.84
CA LEU A 385 9.80 26.37 3.62
C LEU A 385 8.89 27.61 3.64
N ARG A 386 8.34 27.97 4.81
CA ARG A 386 7.56 29.20 4.98
C ARG A 386 8.43 30.44 4.75
N ASP A 387 9.61 30.49 5.37
CA ASP A 387 10.58 31.56 5.17
C ASP A 387 11.07 31.63 3.71
N GLY A 388 11.14 30.48 3.04
CA GLY A 388 11.45 30.34 1.62
C GLY A 388 10.34 30.80 0.66
N GLY A 389 9.18 31.21 1.18
CA GLY A 389 8.05 31.74 0.41
C GLY A 389 7.15 30.68 -0.22
N PHE A 390 7.21 29.42 0.24
CA PHE A 390 6.33 28.37 -0.26
C PHE A 390 4.94 28.42 0.39
N SER A 391 3.92 28.01 -0.37
CA SER A 391 2.56 27.82 0.13
C SER A 391 2.34 26.37 0.53
N PHE A 392 1.59 26.14 1.62
CA PHE A 392 1.31 24.80 2.13
C PHE A 392 0.00 24.28 1.55
N GLY A 393 0.01 23.04 1.05
CA GLY A 393 -1.19 22.36 0.55
C GLY A 393 -2.04 21.72 1.64
N PHE A 394 -1.47 21.55 2.84
CA PHE A 394 -2.14 21.07 4.04
C PHE A 394 -1.30 21.44 5.27
N GLU A 395 -1.92 21.40 6.45
CA GLU A 395 -1.25 21.63 7.73
C GLU A 395 -0.16 20.57 7.99
N PRO A 396 1.04 20.95 8.46
CA PRO A 396 2.14 20.01 8.66
C PRO A 396 1.77 18.85 9.59
N ILE A 397 1.98 17.64 9.08
CA ILE A 397 1.51 16.40 9.70
C ILE A 397 2.57 15.88 10.67
N ARG A 398 2.18 15.73 11.94
CA ARG A 398 3.03 15.17 12.99
C ARG A 398 2.37 13.92 13.56
N VAL A 399 3.07 12.78 13.50
CA VAL A 399 2.56 11.51 14.06
C VAL A 399 3.53 11.00 15.12
N LYS A 400 3.03 10.76 16.33
CA LYS A 400 3.82 10.16 17.40
C LYS A 400 3.90 8.65 17.18
N PHE A 401 5.11 8.11 17.05
CA PHE A 401 5.38 6.71 16.71
C PHE A 401 4.70 6.29 15.38
N SER A 402 4.04 5.13 15.36
CA SER A 402 3.39 4.58 14.17
C SER A 402 1.95 5.07 14.06
N PRO A 403 1.44 5.41 12.85
CA PRO A 403 0.03 5.74 12.67
C PRO A 403 -0.85 4.50 12.93
N ASP A 404 -2.03 4.71 13.52
CA ASP A 404 -3.08 3.68 13.64
C ASP A 404 -4.01 3.68 12.42
N ALA A 405 -5.00 2.79 12.36
CA ALA A 405 -5.92 2.68 11.22
C ALA A 405 -6.69 3.99 10.93
N ALA A 406 -7.18 4.65 11.98
CA ALA A 406 -7.90 5.90 11.85
C ALA A 406 -6.99 7.00 11.28
N ARG A 407 -5.75 7.08 11.77
CA ARG A 407 -4.76 8.03 11.29
C ARG A 407 -4.33 7.72 9.86
N VAL A 408 -4.15 6.46 9.47
CA VAL A 408 -3.85 6.07 8.08
C VAL A 408 -4.95 6.55 7.14
N LYS A 409 -6.23 6.34 7.49
CA LYS A 409 -7.37 6.86 6.72
C LYS A 409 -7.35 8.38 6.59
N GLU A 410 -7.09 9.09 7.69
CA GLU A 410 -6.98 10.55 7.68
C GLU A 410 -5.86 11.05 6.74
N LEU A 411 -4.72 10.36 6.73
CA LEU A 411 -3.59 10.66 5.83
C LEU A 411 -3.96 10.43 4.37
N GLU A 412 -4.64 9.33 4.03
CA GLU A 412 -5.15 9.09 2.69
C GLU A 412 -6.14 10.17 2.24
N GLU A 413 -7.06 10.56 3.11
CA GLU A 413 -8.04 11.62 2.84
C GLU A 413 -7.36 12.98 2.67
N THR A 414 -6.31 13.25 3.43
CA THR A 414 -5.47 14.45 3.29
C THR A 414 -4.78 14.49 1.93
N GLY A 415 -4.13 13.38 1.51
CA GLY A 415 -3.51 13.25 0.20
C GLY A 415 -4.52 13.42 -0.95
N THR A 416 -5.70 12.82 -0.81
CA THR A 416 -6.80 12.93 -1.78
C THR A 416 -7.28 14.37 -1.92
N ARG A 417 -7.48 15.09 -0.81
CA ARG A 417 -7.88 16.50 -0.85
C ARG A 417 -6.81 17.36 -1.51
N PHE A 418 -5.56 17.20 -1.11
CA PHE A 418 -4.43 17.92 -1.69
C PHE A 418 -4.39 17.76 -3.21
N ALA A 419 -4.51 16.53 -3.68
CA ALA A 419 -4.51 16.22 -5.11
C ALA A 419 -5.71 16.84 -5.85
N ARG A 420 -6.92 16.81 -5.26
CA ARG A 420 -8.10 17.50 -5.81
C ARG A 420 -7.90 19.01 -5.93
N GLN A 421 -7.27 19.64 -4.93
CA GLN A 421 -6.94 21.07 -4.99
C GLN A 421 -5.96 21.37 -6.13
N LEU A 422 -4.96 20.52 -6.33
CA LEU A 422 -4.00 20.66 -7.42
C LEU A 422 -4.67 20.55 -8.81
N LEU A 423 -5.53 19.55 -9.00
CA LEU A 423 -6.33 19.38 -10.23
C LEU A 423 -7.26 20.58 -10.48
N GLN A 424 -7.90 21.11 -9.45
CA GLN A 424 -8.75 22.30 -9.57
C GLN A 424 -7.94 23.54 -9.98
N SER A 425 -6.76 23.74 -9.39
CA SER A 425 -5.86 24.83 -9.74
C SER A 425 -5.38 24.74 -11.19
N GLN A 426 -5.01 23.54 -11.65
CA GLN A 426 -4.64 23.30 -13.05
C GLN A 426 -5.82 23.59 -14.00
N LYS A 427 -7.03 23.07 -13.71
CA LYS A 427 -8.23 23.35 -14.51
C LYS A 427 -8.55 24.85 -14.58
N ARG A 428 -8.38 25.57 -13.47
CA ARG A 428 -8.57 27.04 -13.42
C ARG A 428 -7.53 27.77 -14.28
N ALA A 429 -6.26 27.35 -14.24
CA ALA A 429 -5.20 27.92 -15.07
C ALA A 429 -5.46 27.68 -16.56
N GLN A 430 -5.80 26.44 -16.96
CA GLN A 430 -6.14 26.09 -18.34
C GLN A 430 -7.36 26.87 -18.88
N ARG A 431 -8.40 27.07 -18.05
CA ARG A 431 -9.57 27.88 -18.44
C ARG A 431 -9.21 29.34 -18.71
N ARG A 432 -8.27 29.91 -17.94
CA ARG A 432 -7.79 31.28 -18.14
C ARG A 432 -7.01 31.42 -19.44
N SER A 433 -6.22 30.41 -19.82
CA SER A 433 -5.43 30.44 -21.06
C SER A 433 -6.24 30.10 -22.31
N ALA A 434 -7.28 29.25 -22.22
CA ALA A 434 -8.05 28.75 -23.36
C ALA A 434 -9.25 29.62 -23.79
N GLY A 435 -9.42 30.83 -23.25
CA GLY A 435 -10.49 31.76 -23.68
C GLY A 435 -11.93 31.27 -23.42
N GLY A 436 -12.12 30.23 -22.61
CA GLY A 436 -13.45 29.80 -22.13
C GLY A 436 -14.22 28.77 -22.97
N LEU A 437 -13.72 28.31 -24.12
CA LEU A 437 -14.33 27.18 -24.83
C LEU A 437 -13.82 25.84 -24.30
N SER A 438 -14.74 24.92 -23.97
CA SER A 438 -14.46 23.56 -23.52
C SER A 438 -15.01 22.58 -24.55
N GLU A 439 -14.16 21.95 -25.36
CA GLU A 439 -14.54 20.96 -26.39
C GLU A 439 -15.45 19.85 -25.84
N SER A 440 -15.27 19.46 -24.58
CA SER A 440 -16.08 18.41 -23.91
C SER A 440 -17.56 18.76 -23.72
N ARG A 441 -17.97 20.03 -23.87
CA ARG A 441 -19.38 20.44 -23.72
C ARG A 441 -20.20 20.34 -25.02
N SER A 442 -19.54 20.14 -26.16
CA SER A 442 -20.17 20.01 -27.47
C SER A 442 -20.08 18.61 -28.07
N ASP A 443 -19.34 17.68 -27.44
CA ASP A 443 -19.26 16.30 -27.89
C ASP A 443 -20.65 15.63 -27.81
N PRO A 444 -21.24 15.21 -28.96
CA PRO A 444 -22.55 14.59 -28.99
C PRO A 444 -22.64 13.32 -28.14
N ALA A 445 -21.58 12.51 -28.07
CA ALA A 445 -21.56 11.28 -27.30
C ALA A 445 -21.61 11.57 -25.80
N VAL A 446 -20.87 12.58 -25.35
CA VAL A 446 -20.89 13.04 -23.95
C VAL A 446 -22.25 13.62 -23.58
N LEU A 447 -22.88 14.38 -24.47
CA LEU A 447 -24.22 14.93 -24.25
C LEU A 447 -25.28 13.82 -24.19
N ALA A 448 -25.19 12.81 -25.07
CA ALA A 448 -26.04 11.63 -25.04
C ALA A 448 -25.85 10.82 -23.75
N LEU A 449 -24.61 10.66 -23.28
CA LEU A 449 -24.30 10.00 -22.02
C LEU A 449 -24.95 10.70 -20.82
N GLY A 450 -25.07 12.04 -20.86
CA GLY A 450 -25.79 12.81 -19.84
C GLY A 450 -27.29 12.47 -19.74
N ARG A 451 -27.87 11.79 -20.74
CA ARG A 451 -29.28 11.36 -20.74
C ARG A 451 -29.50 10.02 -20.05
N VAL A 452 -28.44 9.31 -19.67
CA VAL A 452 -28.56 8.11 -18.83
C VAL A 452 -29.02 8.55 -17.44
N ILE A 453 -30.19 8.05 -17.03
CA ILE A 453 -30.82 8.35 -15.74
C ILE A 453 -30.33 7.33 -14.71
N GLY A 454 -30.06 7.77 -13.50
CA GLY A 454 -29.84 6.87 -12.37
C GLY A 454 -30.61 7.31 -11.13
N SER A 455 -30.94 6.32 -10.29
CA SER A 455 -31.56 6.56 -9.00
C SER A 455 -30.60 7.31 -8.10
N LEU A 456 -31.12 8.33 -7.41
CA LEU A 456 -30.36 9.05 -6.42
C LEU A 456 -30.42 8.29 -5.10
N CYS A 457 -29.26 7.83 -4.65
CA CYS A 457 -29.10 7.05 -3.43
C CYS A 457 -28.01 7.65 -2.55
N VAL A 458 -28.01 7.29 -1.27
CA VAL A 458 -26.85 7.43 -0.39
C VAL A 458 -26.35 6.04 -0.03
N LEU A 459 -25.14 5.73 -0.46
CA LEU A 459 -24.41 4.57 0.02
C LEU A 459 -23.81 4.91 1.37
N THR A 460 -24.04 4.05 2.36
CA THR A 460 -23.50 4.14 3.71
C THR A 460 -22.81 2.83 4.07
N THR A 461 -21.73 2.90 4.85
CA THR A 461 -21.02 1.71 5.30
C THR A 461 -20.37 1.95 6.65
N ARG A 462 -20.28 0.87 7.44
CA ARG A 462 -19.58 0.80 8.71
C ARG A 462 -18.81 -0.52 8.78
N LYS A 463 -17.52 -0.43 9.09
CA LYS A 463 -16.62 -1.56 9.31
C LYS A 463 -15.74 -1.26 10.54
N ALA A 464 -15.96 -2.00 11.63
CA ALA A 464 -15.39 -1.69 12.93
C ALA A 464 -15.62 -0.20 13.30
N ASP A 465 -14.57 0.53 13.64
CA ASP A 465 -14.64 1.95 14.01
C ASP A 465 -14.66 2.90 12.80
N LEU A 466 -14.54 2.38 11.58
CA LEU A 466 -14.55 3.17 10.35
C LEU A 466 -15.95 3.23 9.77
N SER A 467 -16.37 4.45 9.43
CA SER A 467 -17.63 4.68 8.72
C SER A 467 -17.40 5.54 7.47
N GLY A 468 -18.31 5.44 6.51
CA GLY A 468 -18.23 6.18 5.26
C GLY A 468 -19.60 6.33 4.60
N ALA A 469 -19.75 7.40 3.84
CA ALA A 469 -20.95 7.65 3.05
C ALA A 469 -20.62 8.37 1.74
N MET A 470 -21.43 8.13 0.71
CA MET A 470 -21.41 8.89 -0.53
C MET A 470 -22.80 8.99 -1.16
N VAL A 471 -23.06 10.10 -1.84
CA VAL A 471 -24.16 10.17 -2.80
C VAL A 471 -23.79 9.33 -4.02
N ALA A 472 -24.64 8.36 -4.36
CA ALA A 472 -24.52 7.51 -5.52
C ALA A 472 -25.65 7.83 -6.50
N SER A 473 -25.33 8.01 -7.77
CA SER A 473 -26.34 8.19 -8.84
C SER A 473 -26.16 7.26 -10.02
N TRP A 474 -25.21 6.33 -9.93
CA TRP A 474 -24.90 5.32 -10.96
C TRP A 474 -25.14 3.95 -10.34
N VAL A 475 -26.42 3.61 -10.24
CA VAL A 475 -26.92 2.38 -9.63
C VAL A 475 -27.87 1.70 -10.61
N SER A 476 -27.75 0.38 -10.74
CA SER A 476 -28.69 -0.44 -11.52
C SER A 476 -28.90 -1.79 -10.84
N GLN A 477 -30.08 -2.39 -11.03
CA GLN A 477 -30.21 -3.82 -10.78
C GLN A 477 -29.34 -4.58 -11.80
N ALA A 478 -28.66 -5.61 -11.33
CA ALA A 478 -27.72 -6.41 -12.12
C ALA A 478 -28.14 -7.88 -12.24
N SER A 479 -28.90 -8.41 -11.27
CA SER A 479 -29.28 -9.83 -11.24
C SER A 479 -30.57 -10.08 -10.45
N PHE A 480 -31.23 -11.19 -10.77
CA PHE A 480 -32.39 -11.72 -10.04
C PHE A 480 -32.03 -12.86 -9.08
N ASN A 481 -31.02 -13.68 -9.40
CA ASN A 481 -30.63 -14.83 -8.62
C ASN A 481 -29.09 -15.02 -8.59
N PRO A 482 -28.41 -14.77 -7.45
CA PRO A 482 -28.95 -14.04 -6.29
C PRO A 482 -29.38 -12.61 -6.70
N PRO A 483 -30.30 -11.96 -5.98
CA PRO A 483 -30.63 -10.55 -6.22
C PRO A 483 -29.38 -9.69 -6.09
N GLY A 484 -29.13 -8.79 -7.04
CA GLY A 484 -27.90 -8.00 -7.03
C GLY A 484 -28.02 -6.69 -7.78
N ILE A 485 -27.15 -5.76 -7.39
CA ILE A 485 -27.06 -4.41 -7.91
C ILE A 485 -25.63 -4.08 -8.33
N THR A 486 -25.50 -3.12 -9.23
CA THR A 486 -24.23 -2.45 -9.50
C THR A 486 -24.24 -1.03 -8.93
N VAL A 487 -23.10 -0.60 -8.39
CA VAL A 487 -22.86 0.78 -7.93
C VAL A 487 -21.51 1.23 -8.46
N ALA A 488 -21.46 2.35 -9.18
CA ALA A 488 -20.19 2.94 -9.60
C ALA A 488 -19.68 3.94 -8.55
N VAL A 489 -18.42 3.75 -8.13
CA VAL A 489 -17.77 4.51 -7.07
C VAL A 489 -16.46 5.09 -7.59
N ALA A 490 -16.30 6.42 -7.51
CA ALA A 490 -15.07 7.06 -7.95
C ALA A 490 -13.89 6.65 -7.07
N LYS A 491 -12.73 6.39 -7.68
CA LYS A 491 -11.52 5.90 -7.00
C LYS A 491 -10.98 6.85 -5.93
N ASP A 492 -11.30 8.13 -6.04
CA ASP A 492 -10.88 9.18 -5.12
C ASP A 492 -11.87 9.42 -3.96
N ARG A 493 -12.91 8.59 -3.81
CA ARG A 493 -13.86 8.69 -2.68
C ARG A 493 -13.32 7.90 -1.49
N ALA A 494 -13.35 8.51 -0.30
CA ALA A 494 -12.90 7.87 0.93
C ALA A 494 -13.63 6.56 1.25
N VAL A 495 -14.90 6.44 0.85
CA VAL A 495 -15.69 5.21 1.05
C VAL A 495 -15.20 4.03 0.20
N GLU A 496 -14.41 4.26 -0.85
CA GLU A 496 -13.86 3.20 -1.71
C GLU A 496 -13.06 2.16 -0.91
N ALA A 497 -12.31 2.61 0.10
CA ALA A 497 -11.53 1.74 0.98
C ALA A 497 -12.38 0.84 1.89
N LEU A 498 -13.69 1.03 1.94
CA LEU A 498 -14.66 0.24 2.72
C LEU A 498 -15.57 -0.62 1.82
N LEU A 499 -15.25 -0.74 0.54
CA LEU A 499 -16.07 -1.40 -0.47
C LEU A 499 -15.27 -2.45 -1.26
N HIS A 500 -14.39 -3.17 -0.57
CA HIS A 500 -13.67 -4.32 -1.12
C HIS A 500 -14.54 -5.58 -1.13
N LYS A 501 -14.12 -6.63 -1.86
CA LYS A 501 -14.87 -7.89 -1.88
C LYS A 501 -15.06 -8.44 -0.47
N GLY A 502 -16.30 -8.79 -0.14
CA GLY A 502 -16.73 -9.25 1.17
C GLY A 502 -17.22 -8.15 2.11
N ASP A 503 -16.89 -6.88 1.85
CA ASP A 503 -17.40 -5.76 2.64
C ASP A 503 -18.89 -5.55 2.40
N ARG A 504 -19.52 -4.86 3.35
CA ARG A 504 -20.97 -4.62 3.39
C ARG A 504 -21.26 -3.13 3.38
N PHE A 505 -22.39 -2.77 2.78
CA PHE A 505 -22.90 -1.42 2.76
C PHE A 505 -24.42 -1.44 2.71
N ALA A 506 -25.05 -0.35 3.15
CA ALA A 506 -26.44 -0.09 2.86
C ALA A 506 -26.56 0.92 1.72
N LEU A 507 -27.49 0.66 0.80
CA LEU A 507 -27.89 1.60 -0.23
C LEU A 507 -29.25 2.19 0.15
N ASN A 508 -29.28 3.46 0.52
CA ASN A 508 -30.49 4.20 0.87
C ASN A 508 -31.02 4.90 -0.38
N VAL A 509 -32.13 4.42 -0.94
CA VAL A 509 -32.79 5.00 -2.12
C VAL A 509 -33.55 6.23 -1.67
N LEU A 510 -33.25 7.41 -2.21
CA LEU A 510 -33.87 8.65 -1.74
C LEU A 510 -35.27 8.84 -2.34
N ALA A 511 -36.18 9.39 -1.55
CA ALA A 511 -37.52 9.75 -1.99
C ALA A 511 -37.53 11.12 -2.68
N GLU A 512 -38.27 11.23 -3.78
CA GLU A 512 -38.49 12.49 -4.51
C GLU A 512 -39.17 13.53 -3.61
N GLY A 513 -38.64 14.75 -3.59
CA GLY A 513 -39.10 15.86 -2.75
C GLY A 513 -38.50 15.89 -1.35
N ARG A 514 -37.77 14.84 -0.93
CA ARG A 514 -37.10 14.74 0.38
C ARG A 514 -35.58 14.62 0.28
N GLU A 515 -35.04 14.49 -0.93
CA GLU A 515 -33.62 14.22 -1.15
C GLU A 515 -32.69 15.41 -0.85
N THR A 516 -33.19 16.64 -0.94
CA THR A 516 -32.36 17.86 -0.91
C THR A 516 -31.53 18.01 0.37
N ALA A 517 -32.10 17.72 1.54
CA ALA A 517 -31.41 17.86 2.82
C ALA A 517 -30.25 16.84 2.95
N LEU A 518 -30.52 15.58 2.62
CA LEU A 518 -29.53 14.49 2.63
C LEU A 518 -28.44 14.74 1.57
N MET A 519 -28.80 15.20 0.37
CA MET A 519 -27.83 15.59 -0.65
C MET A 519 -26.90 16.69 -0.14
N LYS A 520 -27.44 17.74 0.48
CA LYS A 520 -26.63 18.83 1.04
C LYS A 520 -25.67 18.30 2.11
N GLN A 521 -26.13 17.41 2.98
CA GLN A 521 -25.30 16.78 4.01
C GLN A 521 -24.12 15.99 3.41
N PHE A 522 -24.35 15.15 2.40
CA PHE A 522 -23.32 14.25 1.89
C PHE A 522 -22.48 14.81 0.73
N LEU A 523 -22.89 15.93 0.12
CA LEU A 523 -22.11 16.62 -0.93
C LEU A 523 -21.21 17.74 -0.41
N GLN A 524 -21.38 18.17 0.85
CA GLN A 524 -20.51 19.20 1.41
C GLN A 524 -19.05 18.69 1.54
N PRO A 525 -18.05 19.59 1.46
CA PRO A 525 -16.68 19.22 1.76
C PRO A 525 -16.55 18.80 3.23
N PHE A 526 -15.90 17.65 3.47
CA PHE A 526 -15.58 17.18 4.82
C PHE A 526 -14.08 17.28 5.06
N GLU A 527 -13.71 17.69 6.27
CA GLU A 527 -12.33 17.60 6.79
C GLU A 527 -11.88 16.12 6.89
N PRO A 528 -10.57 15.79 6.81
CA PRO A 528 -10.12 14.41 6.84
C PRO A 528 -10.40 13.87 8.25
N GLY A 529 -10.90 12.65 8.34
CA GLY A 529 -11.34 12.04 9.59
C GLY A 529 -12.67 12.59 10.14
N ALA A 530 -13.33 13.54 9.48
CA ALA A 530 -14.61 14.07 9.95
C ALA A 530 -15.73 13.03 9.85
N ASP A 531 -16.60 13.01 10.88
CA ASP A 531 -17.80 12.17 10.86
C ASP A 531 -18.84 12.74 9.88
N ARG A 532 -19.14 11.96 8.85
CA ARG A 532 -20.10 12.33 7.79
C ARG A 532 -21.55 12.22 8.25
N PHE A 533 -21.79 11.48 9.33
CA PHE A 533 -23.11 11.23 9.89
C PHE A 533 -23.47 12.18 11.03
N ALA A 534 -22.56 13.07 11.42
CA ALA A 534 -22.77 13.99 12.52
C ALA A 534 -24.08 14.79 12.33
N GLY A 535 -24.96 14.71 13.34
CA GLY A 535 -26.26 15.39 13.35
C GLY A 535 -27.40 14.66 12.62
N LEU A 536 -27.19 13.42 12.15
CA LEU A 536 -28.24 12.59 11.58
C LEU A 536 -28.78 11.58 12.60
N GLU A 537 -30.09 11.36 12.59
CA GLU A 537 -30.69 10.17 13.19
C GLU A 537 -30.55 9.00 12.21
N LEU A 538 -29.98 7.90 12.70
CA LEU A 538 -29.66 6.74 11.89
C LEU A 538 -30.32 5.49 12.47
N ASP A 539 -30.98 4.73 11.60
CA ASP A 539 -31.35 3.36 11.89
C ASP A 539 -30.18 2.42 11.54
N THR A 540 -30.31 1.14 11.89
CA THR A 540 -29.29 0.13 11.62
C THR A 540 -29.91 -1.05 10.91
N SER A 541 -29.29 -1.49 9.81
CA SER A 541 -29.73 -2.66 9.06
C SER A 541 -29.38 -3.97 9.77
N PRO A 542 -29.96 -5.12 9.37
CA PRO A 542 -29.55 -6.43 9.88
C PRO A 542 -28.05 -6.72 9.72
N ALA A 543 -27.40 -6.11 8.73
CA ALA A 543 -25.95 -6.18 8.50
C ALA A 543 -25.14 -5.09 9.26
N GLU A 544 -25.75 -4.43 10.24
CA GLU A 544 -25.17 -3.36 11.07
C GLU A 544 -24.75 -2.10 10.29
N GLN A 545 -25.32 -1.88 9.10
CA GLN A 545 -25.02 -0.75 8.24
C GLN A 545 -25.93 0.46 8.56
N PRO A 546 -25.44 1.71 8.46
CA PRO A 546 -26.25 2.88 8.76
C PRO A 546 -27.40 3.06 7.77
N LEU A 547 -28.62 3.22 8.26
CA LEU A 547 -29.80 3.49 7.46
C LEU A 547 -30.29 4.92 7.67
N LEU A 548 -30.80 5.54 6.61
CA LEU A 548 -31.38 6.88 6.64
C LEU A 548 -32.92 6.76 6.73
N PRO A 549 -33.55 7.12 7.85
CA PRO A 549 -35.01 6.96 8.03
C PRO A 549 -35.84 7.74 7.00
N ASP A 550 -35.32 8.85 6.49
CA ASP A 550 -35.96 9.68 5.47
C ASP A 550 -35.86 9.11 4.03
N ALA A 551 -35.22 7.96 3.84
CA ALA A 551 -35.14 7.29 2.55
C ALA A 551 -36.50 6.71 2.11
N LEU A 552 -36.62 6.40 0.81
CA LEU A 552 -37.76 5.67 0.23
C LEU A 552 -37.66 4.18 0.56
N ALA A 553 -36.46 3.63 0.43
CA ALA A 553 -36.15 2.23 0.63
C ALA A 553 -34.66 2.06 0.97
N TRP A 554 -34.29 0.90 1.49
CA TRP A 554 -32.90 0.53 1.73
C TRP A 554 -32.61 -0.90 1.31
N LEU A 555 -31.36 -1.17 0.94
CA LEU A 555 -30.85 -2.49 0.55
C LEU A 555 -29.53 -2.75 1.27
N ASP A 556 -29.37 -3.91 1.90
CA ASP A 556 -28.09 -4.40 2.41
C ASP A 556 -27.35 -5.13 1.29
N GLY A 557 -26.27 -4.52 0.81
CA GLY A 557 -25.39 -5.07 -0.20
C GLY A 557 -24.15 -5.71 0.42
N LYS A 558 -23.77 -6.89 -0.07
CA LYS A 558 -22.46 -7.50 0.13
C LYS A 558 -21.68 -7.44 -1.18
N VAL A 559 -20.48 -6.84 -1.17
CA VAL A 559 -19.66 -6.73 -2.37
C VAL A 559 -19.15 -8.11 -2.79
N SER A 560 -19.54 -8.54 -3.98
CA SER A 560 -19.13 -9.84 -4.55
C SER A 560 -18.00 -9.69 -5.56
N GLN A 561 -18.02 -8.60 -6.36
CA GLN A 561 -17.03 -8.34 -7.40
C GLN A 561 -16.79 -6.84 -7.60
N ARG A 562 -15.63 -6.51 -8.15
CA ARG A 562 -15.22 -5.15 -8.51
C ARG A 562 -14.58 -5.16 -9.88
N MET A 563 -14.94 -4.20 -10.71
CA MET A 563 -14.37 -4.02 -12.04
C MET A 563 -13.81 -2.60 -12.16
N GLU A 564 -12.59 -2.48 -12.69
CA GLU A 564 -11.95 -1.20 -12.92
C GLU A 564 -12.51 -0.53 -14.18
N CYS A 565 -13.00 0.71 -14.05
CA CYS A 565 -13.60 1.46 -15.14
C CYS A 565 -13.04 2.90 -15.15
N GLY A 566 -11.86 3.09 -15.76
CA GLY A 566 -11.24 4.41 -15.84
C GLY A 566 -11.01 5.03 -14.46
N ASP A 567 -11.75 6.09 -14.12
CA ASP A 567 -11.72 6.81 -12.84
C ASP A 567 -12.66 6.24 -11.75
N HIS A 568 -13.40 5.17 -12.06
CA HIS A 568 -14.34 4.52 -11.15
C HIS A 568 -14.05 3.02 -10.96
N TRP A 569 -14.56 2.48 -9.86
CA TRP A 569 -14.84 1.07 -9.69
C TRP A 569 -16.32 0.83 -9.97
N LEU A 570 -16.65 -0.16 -10.81
CA LEU A 570 -17.99 -0.72 -10.85
C LEU A 570 -18.06 -1.88 -9.86
N ILE A 571 -18.86 -1.70 -8.81
CA ILE A 571 -19.04 -2.68 -7.74
C ILE A 571 -20.29 -3.48 -8.07
N TYR A 572 -20.19 -4.81 -8.09
CA TYR A 572 -21.34 -5.71 -8.07
C TYR A 572 -21.55 -6.24 -6.66
N ALA A 573 -22.77 -6.07 -6.14
CA ALA A 573 -23.14 -6.46 -4.80
C ALA A 573 -24.40 -7.33 -4.81
N GLU A 574 -24.36 -8.41 -4.04
CA GLU A 574 -25.52 -9.25 -3.75
C GLU A 574 -26.33 -8.60 -2.63
N VAL A 575 -27.66 -8.59 -2.78
CA VAL A 575 -28.58 -8.00 -1.80
C VAL A 575 -29.09 -9.08 -0.87
N ASP A 576 -28.73 -8.98 0.42
CA ASP A 576 -29.12 -9.94 1.46
C ASP A 576 -30.46 -9.57 2.11
N HIS A 577 -30.66 -8.27 2.36
CA HIS A 577 -31.85 -7.72 3.03
C HIS A 577 -32.27 -6.41 2.38
N GLY A 578 -33.50 -5.99 2.63
CA GLY A 578 -33.99 -4.67 2.22
C GLY A 578 -35.32 -4.35 2.86
N GLY A 579 -35.70 -3.08 2.79
CA GLY A 579 -36.97 -2.57 3.30
C GLY A 579 -37.48 -1.41 2.46
N VAL A 580 -38.79 -1.36 2.28
CA VAL A 580 -39.49 -0.21 1.69
C VAL A 580 -40.08 0.60 2.85
N LEU A 581 -39.62 1.84 2.99
CA LEU A 581 -40.04 2.75 4.07
C LEU A 581 -41.29 3.55 3.68
N ASP A 582 -41.42 3.86 2.39
CA ASP A 582 -42.56 4.58 1.82
C ASP A 582 -42.93 3.91 0.48
N ALA A 583 -44.03 3.16 0.48
CA ALA A 583 -44.47 2.37 -0.67
C ALA A 583 -45.22 3.19 -1.74
N GLU A 584 -45.70 4.39 -1.38
CA GLU A 584 -46.47 5.27 -2.26
C GLU A 584 -45.58 6.37 -2.87
N GLY A 585 -44.38 6.58 -2.33
CA GLY A 585 -43.40 7.56 -2.81
C GLY A 585 -42.68 7.15 -4.11
N SER A 586 -42.16 8.15 -4.81
CA SER A 586 -41.33 7.98 -6.01
C SER A 586 -39.83 8.05 -5.68
N THR A 587 -39.01 7.30 -6.43
CA THR A 587 -37.54 7.39 -6.32
C THR A 587 -37.05 8.71 -6.89
N ALA A 588 -36.24 9.45 -6.11
CA ALA A 588 -35.52 10.60 -6.62
C ALA A 588 -34.53 10.17 -7.70
N VAL A 589 -34.48 10.92 -8.81
CA VAL A 589 -33.61 10.61 -9.95
C VAL A 589 -32.64 11.74 -10.21
N HIS A 590 -31.44 11.41 -10.67
CA HIS A 590 -30.47 12.41 -11.12
C HIS A 590 -30.44 12.47 -12.65
N GLN A 591 -30.82 13.63 -13.19
CA GLN A 591 -30.73 13.94 -14.63
C GLN A 591 -29.59 14.91 -14.89
N ARG A 592 -28.70 14.57 -15.83
CA ARG A 592 -27.55 15.41 -16.19
C ARG A 592 -27.73 16.09 -17.53
N ARG A 593 -27.04 17.21 -17.72
CA ARG A 593 -26.96 17.88 -19.04
C ARG A 593 -25.82 17.34 -19.91
N SER A 594 -24.85 16.66 -19.30
CA SER A 594 -23.62 16.15 -19.92
C SER A 594 -23.08 14.99 -19.07
N GLY A 595 -22.48 13.99 -19.70
CA GLY A 595 -21.82 12.87 -19.01
C GLY A 595 -20.38 13.18 -18.55
N ALA A 596 -19.83 14.35 -18.87
CA ALA A 596 -18.42 14.67 -18.57
C ALA A 596 -18.16 15.09 -17.12
N ASN A 597 -19.18 15.45 -16.35
CA ASN A 597 -19.03 15.89 -14.96
C ASN A 597 -20.24 15.45 -14.12
N TYR A 598 -20.04 15.43 -12.80
CA TYR A 598 -21.09 15.24 -11.79
C TYR A 598 -22.00 16.46 -11.68
#